data_AF-A0A0F8E6H2-F1
#
_entry.id   AF-A0A0F8E6H2-F1
#
_cell.length_a   1.000
_cell.length_b   1.000
_cell.length_c   1.000
_cell.angle_alpha   90.00
_cell.angle_beta   90.00
_cell.angle_gamma   90.00
#
_symmetry.space_group_name_H-M   'P 1'
#
loop_
_entity.id
_entity.type
_entity.pdbx_description
1 polymer ?
#
loop_
_entity_poly.entity_id
_entity_poly.type
_entity_poly.pdbx_seq_one_letter_code
_entity_poly.pdbx_strand_id
1 'polypeptide(L)'
;MPPNRPPSARKWPDRIGPIKIPISENDTLEYKTPNNVGQLQAASFSGKNGIVIRGKKEKADEIIISPSDEVWTVTFTPRGVMPSVGVYNEIVTIIFHLQ
;
A
#
# COMPACT_ATOMS: atom_id res chain seq x y z
N MET A 1 -11.12 24.60 4.25
CA MET A 1 -10.62 23.31 3.72
C MET A 1 -11.83 22.46 3.35
N PRO A 2 -11.88 21.75 2.21
CA PRO A 2 -13.03 20.91 1.93
C PRO A 2 -13.11 19.79 3.00
N PRO A 3 -14.29 19.50 3.59
CA PRO A 3 -14.41 18.71 4.82
C PRO A 3 -14.25 17.19 4.66
N ASN A 4 -14.05 16.70 3.44
CA ASN A 4 -14.28 15.28 3.10
C ASN A 4 -13.03 14.49 2.71
N ARG A 5 -11.82 14.95 3.06
CA ARG A 5 -10.60 14.15 2.82
C ARG A 5 -10.30 13.30 4.05
N PRO A 6 -10.55 11.98 4.04
CA PRO A 6 -10.13 11.14 5.15
C PRO A 6 -8.60 11.21 5.25
N PRO A 7 -8.03 11.50 6.43
CA PRO A 7 -6.59 11.46 6.65
C PRO A 7 -6.20 10.02 6.95
N SER A 8 -5.69 9.24 5.99
CA SER A 8 -5.63 7.78 6.25
C SER A 8 -4.53 6.98 5.58
N ALA A 9 -3.78 7.56 4.65
CA ALA A 9 -2.51 6.97 4.21
C ALA A 9 -1.35 7.74 4.85
N ARG A 10 -0.46 7.04 5.55
CA ARG A 10 0.77 7.64 6.09
C ARG A 10 1.91 7.37 5.12
N LYS A 11 2.27 8.38 4.32
CA LYS A 11 3.46 8.30 3.45
C LYS A 11 4.69 8.12 4.35
N TRP A 12 5.53 7.15 4.02
CA TRP A 12 6.80 6.96 4.70
C TRP A 12 7.74 8.12 4.34
N PRO A 13 8.61 8.56 5.27
CA PRO A 13 9.57 9.62 4.98
C PRO A 13 10.56 9.17 3.91
N ASP A 14 11.21 10.15 3.28
CA ASP A 14 12.33 9.89 2.38
C ASP A 14 13.44 9.14 3.12
N ARG A 15 14.14 8.28 2.40
CA ARG A 15 15.10 7.33 2.96
C ARG A 15 16.47 7.54 2.32
N ILE A 16 17.51 7.26 3.09
CA ILE A 16 18.91 7.35 2.60
C ILE A 16 19.36 6.00 2.01
N GLY A 17 18.76 4.88 2.45
CA GLY A 17 19.13 3.53 2.01
C GLY A 17 17.94 2.59 1.82
N PRO A 18 18.17 1.41 1.23
CA PRO A 18 17.12 0.44 1.00
C PRO A 18 16.64 -0.21 2.31
N ILE A 19 15.36 -0.55 2.35
CA ILE A 19 14.74 -1.34 3.43
C ILE A 19 14.37 -2.71 2.86
N LYS A 20 14.70 -3.78 3.60
CA LYS A 20 14.30 -5.15 3.28
C LYS A 20 13.13 -5.53 4.17
N ILE A 21 12.01 -5.90 3.56
CA ILE A 21 10.86 -6.48 4.27
C ILE A 21 10.86 -7.98 4.00
N PRO A 22 11.10 -8.84 5.00
CA PRO A 22 10.97 -10.28 4.81
C PRO A 22 9.49 -10.62 4.52
N ILE A 23 9.27 -11.54 3.59
CA ILE A 23 7.94 -12.04 3.24
C ILE A 23 7.84 -13.49 3.72
N SER A 24 6.99 -13.71 4.71
CA SER A 24 6.62 -15.04 5.19
C SER A 24 5.61 -15.71 4.26
N GLU A 25 5.41 -17.02 4.40
CA GLU A 25 4.40 -17.76 3.63
C GLU A 25 2.96 -17.27 3.89
N ASN A 26 2.72 -16.71 5.08
CA ASN A 26 1.42 -16.17 5.47
C ASN A 26 1.18 -14.75 4.93
N ASP A 27 2.22 -14.08 4.43
CA ASP A 27 2.09 -12.75 3.87
C ASP A 27 1.41 -12.77 2.52
N THR A 28 0.44 -11.87 2.36
CA THR A 28 -0.26 -11.69 1.10
C THR A 28 0.31 -10.51 0.34
N LEU A 29 0.71 -10.75 -0.90
CA LEU A 29 1.16 -9.73 -1.85
C LEU A 29 0.14 -9.60 -2.98
N GLU A 30 -0.39 -8.40 -3.18
CA GLU A 30 -1.42 -8.12 -4.18
C GLU A 30 -1.00 -6.98 -5.11
N TYR A 31 -1.26 -7.13 -6.41
CA TYR A 31 -1.03 -6.10 -7.41
C TYR A 31 -2.36 -5.50 -7.85
N LYS A 32 -2.54 -4.20 -7.61
CA LYS A 32 -3.81 -3.52 -7.87
C LYS A 32 -3.54 -2.16 -8.49
N THR A 33 -4.53 -1.64 -9.20
CA THR A 33 -4.48 -0.31 -9.81
C THR A 33 -5.50 0.57 -9.12
N PRO A 34 -5.09 1.62 -8.37
CA PRO A 34 -6.02 2.57 -7.81
C PRO A 34 -6.75 3.34 -8.92
N ASN A 35 -8.00 3.73 -8.65
CA ASN A 35 -8.84 4.48 -9.57
C ASN A 35 -8.34 5.92 -9.79
N ASN A 36 -9.11 6.70 -10.55
CA ASN A 36 -8.81 8.10 -10.89
C ASN A 36 -8.75 9.07 -9.69
N VAL A 37 -9.17 8.64 -8.49
CA VAL A 37 -9.01 9.41 -7.24
C VAL A 37 -8.00 8.75 -6.29
N GLY A 38 -7.26 7.75 -6.75
CA GLY A 38 -6.14 7.10 -6.05
C GLY A 38 -6.60 6.11 -4.99
N GLN A 39 -7.82 5.62 -5.09
CA GLN A 39 -8.44 4.68 -4.16
C GLN A 39 -8.59 3.29 -4.80
N LEU A 40 -8.67 2.27 -3.95
CA LEU A 40 -8.98 0.90 -4.34
C LEU A 40 -10.12 0.40 -3.46
N GLN A 41 -11.05 -0.39 -4.02
CA GLN A 41 -12.03 -1.12 -3.23
C GLN A 41 -11.87 -2.62 -3.46
N ALA A 42 -11.61 -3.36 -2.38
CA ALA A 42 -11.55 -4.81 -2.39
C ALA A 42 -12.06 -5.35 -1.05
N ALA A 43 -13.18 -6.08 -1.08
CA ALA A 43 -13.82 -6.59 0.12
C ALA A 43 -12.90 -7.50 0.95
N SER A 44 -11.99 -8.24 0.29
CA SER A 44 -10.96 -9.08 0.93
C SER A 44 -9.98 -8.30 1.83
N PHE A 45 -9.92 -6.98 1.68
CA PHE A 45 -9.05 -6.09 2.46
C PHE A 45 -9.80 -5.37 3.59
N SER A 46 -11.09 -5.66 3.80
CA SER A 46 -11.90 -5.00 4.81
C SER A 46 -11.27 -5.00 6.20
N GLY A 47 -11.06 -3.79 6.76
CA GLY A 47 -10.48 -3.60 8.09
C GLY A 47 -9.00 -3.95 8.23
N LYS A 48 -8.32 -4.37 7.16
CA LYS A 48 -6.91 -4.78 7.21
C LYS A 48 -5.97 -3.57 7.12
N ASN A 49 -4.81 -3.71 7.76
CA ASN A 49 -3.68 -2.81 7.56
C ASN A 49 -2.77 -3.35 6.45
N GLY A 50 -2.26 -2.47 5.59
CA GLY A 50 -1.36 -2.84 4.53
C GLY A 50 -0.26 -1.82 4.29
N ILE A 51 0.83 -2.28 3.68
CA ILE A 51 1.88 -1.44 3.12
C ILE A 51 1.64 -1.34 1.62
N VAL A 52 1.49 -0.13 1.10
CA VAL A 52 1.32 0.15 -0.31
C VAL A 52 2.63 0.70 -0.85
N ILE A 53 3.11 0.15 -1.96
CA ILE A 53 4.33 0.56 -2.65
C ILE A 53 3.95 0.92 -4.08
N ARG A 54 4.35 2.08 -4.58
CA ARG A 54 4.13 2.45 -5.98
C ARG A 54 4.94 1.52 -6.89
N GLY A 55 4.30 1.03 -7.96
CA GLY A 55 4.89 0.07 -8.89
C GLY A 55 4.74 -1.38 -8.44
N LYS A 56 5.20 -2.29 -9.31
CA LYS A 56 5.19 -3.73 -9.07
C LYS A 56 6.49 -4.17 -8.39
N LYS A 57 6.39 -4.83 -7.24
CA LYS A 57 7.52 -5.52 -6.59
C LYS A 57 7.30 -7.02 -6.73
N GLU A 58 8.25 -7.72 -7.32
CA GLU A 58 8.13 -9.16 -7.49
C GLU A 58 8.13 -9.88 -6.14
N LYS A 59 7.30 -10.93 -6.03
CA LYS A 59 7.29 -11.77 -4.83
C LYS A 59 8.62 -12.53 -4.76
N ALA A 60 9.33 -12.35 -3.67
CA ALA A 60 10.54 -13.06 -3.30
C ALA A 60 10.54 -13.25 -1.76
N ASP A 61 11.56 -13.89 -1.22
CA ASP A 61 11.73 -14.07 0.23
C ASP A 61 11.85 -12.72 0.97
N GLU A 62 12.25 -11.65 0.25
CA GLU A 62 12.24 -10.28 0.74
C GLU A 62 11.78 -9.28 -0.34
N ILE A 63 11.05 -8.25 0.07
CA ILE A 63 10.78 -7.07 -0.75
C ILE A 63 11.82 -5.99 -0.43
N ILE A 64 12.54 -5.57 -1.46
CA ILE A 64 13.50 -4.47 -1.37
C ILE A 64 12.78 -3.16 -1.72
N ILE A 65 12.69 -2.29 -0.73
CA ILE A 65 12.21 -0.92 -0.88
C ILE A 65 13.42 0.00 -1.03
N SER A 66 13.63 0.51 -2.23
CA SER A 66 14.67 1.46 -2.57
C SER A 66 14.35 2.87 -2.05
N PRO A 67 15.37 3.74 -1.89
CA PRO A 67 15.18 5.15 -1.51
C PRO A 67 14.16 5.90 -2.37
N SER A 68 14.09 5.58 -3.66
CA SER A 68 13.18 6.22 -4.62
C SER A 68 11.75 5.68 -4.59
N ASP A 69 11.48 4.59 -3.86
CA ASP A 69 10.14 4.02 -3.81
C ASP A 69 9.22 4.87 -2.93
N GLU A 70 8.08 5.22 -3.49
CA GLU A 70 7.00 5.83 -2.72
C GLU A 70 6.20 4.74 -1.99
N VAL A 71 6.09 4.89 -0.66
CA VAL A 71 5.47 3.90 0.21
C VAL A 71 4.54 4.54 1.21
N TRP A 72 3.45 3.86 1.51
CA TRP A 72 2.44 4.29 2.46
C TRP A 72 2.00 3.13 3.36
N THR A 73 1.73 3.43 4.63
CA THR A 73 0.91 2.56 5.48
C THR A 73 -0.55 2.99 5.36
N VAL A 74 -1.44 2.05 5.10
CA VAL A 74 -2.88 2.28 4.97
C VAL A 74 -3.68 1.35 5.87
N THR A 75 -4.82 1.85 6.35
CA THR A 75 -5.87 1.02 6.96
C THR A 75 -7.08 1.06 6.05
N PHE A 76 -7.48 -0.11 5.54
CA PHE A 76 -8.69 -0.22 4.72
C PHE A 76 -9.93 -0.07 5.59
N THR A 77 -10.95 0.61 5.07
CA THR A 77 -12.23 0.74 5.79
C THR A 77 -12.91 -0.63 5.99
N PRO A 78 -13.93 -0.72 6.86
CA PRO A 78 -14.76 -1.94 6.98
C PRO A 78 -15.52 -2.34 5.71
N ARG A 79 -15.45 -1.55 4.64
CA ARG A 79 -15.97 -1.90 3.31
C ARG A 79 -14.86 -2.29 2.32
N GLY A 80 -13.62 -2.40 2.79
CA GLY A 80 -12.46 -2.71 1.96
C GLY A 80 -12.00 -1.56 1.08
N VAL A 81 -12.31 -0.31 1.43
CA VAL A 81 -11.88 0.87 0.67
C VAL A 81 -10.55 1.38 1.21
N MET A 82 -9.56 1.48 0.33
CA MET A 82 -8.26 2.09 0.58
C MET A 82 -8.39 3.62 0.56
N PRO A 83 -7.73 4.34 1.47
CA PRO A 83 -7.60 5.78 1.36
C PRO A 83 -6.75 6.19 0.15
N SER A 84 -6.92 7.42 -0.31
CA SER A 84 -6.15 7.92 -1.47
C SER A 84 -4.67 8.07 -1.11
N VAL A 85 -3.79 7.46 -1.90
CA VAL A 85 -2.32 7.54 -1.75
C VAL A 85 -1.65 8.48 -2.74
N GLY A 86 -2.43 9.14 -3.63
CA GLY A 86 -1.87 10.06 -4.63
C GLY A 86 -1.21 9.37 -5.84
N VAL A 87 -1.43 8.06 -6.00
CA VAL A 87 -1.04 7.28 -7.18
C VAL A 87 -2.31 6.90 -7.94
N TYR A 88 -2.38 7.24 -9.23
CA TYR A 88 -3.61 7.17 -10.02
C TYR A 88 -3.38 6.32 -11.27
N ASN A 89 -4.24 5.32 -11.51
CA ASN A 89 -4.18 4.47 -12.71
C ASN A 89 -2.83 3.76 -12.93
N GLU A 90 -2.02 3.63 -11.89
CA GLU A 90 -0.75 2.91 -11.91
C GLU A 90 -0.82 1.68 -10.99
N ILE A 91 -0.06 0.64 -11.33
CA ILE A 91 0.03 -0.55 -10.48
C ILE A 91 0.71 -0.16 -9.16
N VAL A 92 0.11 -0.58 -8.06
CA VAL A 92 0.72 -0.57 -6.72
C VAL A 92 0.83 -2.00 -6.21
N THR A 93 1.86 -2.25 -5.43
CA THR A 93 2.02 -3.49 -4.67
C THR A 93 1.49 -3.27 -3.26
N ILE A 94 0.65 -4.19 -2.77
CA ILE A 94 0.05 -4.13 -1.44
C ILE A 94 0.49 -5.36 -0.66
N ILE A 95 1.15 -5.15 0.48
CA ILE A 95 1.61 -6.19 1.40
C ILE A 95 0.68 -6.19 2.61
N PHE A 96 0.10 -7.34 2.93
CA PHE A 96 -0.61 -7.58 4.18
C PHE A 96 0.22 -8.51 5.06
N HIS A 97 0.74 -7.98 6.17
CA HIS A 97 1.31 -8.78 7.24
C HIS A 97 0.17 -9.30 8.12
N LEU A 98 -0.01 -10.62 8.13
CA LEU A 98 -0.79 -11.28 9.17
C LEU A 98 0.14 -11.43 10.38
N GLN A 99 -0.01 -10.55 11.37
CA GLN A 99 0.59 -10.76 12.70
C GLN A 99 -0.12 -11.88 13.44
#